data_AF-A0A7G8FZD0-F1
#
_entry.id   AF-A0A7G8FZD0-F1
#
_cell.length_a   1.000
_cell.length_b   1.000
_cell.length_c   1.000
_cell.angle_alpha   90.00
_cell.angle_beta   90.00
_cell.angle_gamma   90.00
#
_symmetry.space_group_name_H-M   'P 1'
#
loop_
_entity.id
_entity.type
_entity.pdbx_description
1 polymer ?
#
loop_
_entity_poly.entity_id
_entity_poly.type
_entity_poly.pdbx_seq_one_letter_code
_entity_poly.pdbx_strand_id
1 'polypeptide(L)'
;MAERIALSDVNVLIALIDPRHVHHEPSHRWFQAHGGHGWATCPLTQNALLRILGNPRYPNSPGGPDALSWDAAGIFEAEALLHHG
;
A
#
# COMPACT_ATOMS: atom_id res chain seq x y z
N MET A 1 6.44 27.61 3.18
CA MET A 1 6.51 26.78 1.96
C MET A 1 5.69 25.53 2.23
N ALA A 2 4.82 25.12 1.31
CA ALA A 2 4.08 23.87 1.46
C ALA A 2 5.07 22.70 1.41
N GLU A 3 4.97 21.79 2.37
CA GLU A 3 5.73 20.55 2.39
C GLU A 3 5.26 19.66 1.23
N ARG A 4 6.21 19.06 0.50
CA ARG A 4 5.90 18.20 -0.65
C ARG A 4 5.59 16.80 -0.15
N ILE A 5 4.31 16.46 -0.10
CA ILE A 5 3.85 15.09 0.14
C ILE A 5 3.86 14.28 -1.17
N ALA A 6 4.06 12.97 -1.07
CA ALA A 6 3.99 12.08 -2.23
C ALA A 6 2.56 11.63 -2.53
N LEU A 7 2.22 11.43 -3.81
CA LEU A 7 0.97 10.80 -4.22
C LEU A 7 1.28 9.37 -4.70
N SER A 8 0.89 8.37 -3.91
CA SER A 8 1.18 6.96 -4.19
C SER A 8 0.20 6.37 -5.21
N ASP A 9 0.77 5.79 -6.27
CA ASP A 9 0.07 5.02 -7.30
C ASP A 9 -0.23 3.58 -6.82
N VAL A 10 -1.19 2.92 -7.49
CA VAL A 10 -1.62 1.55 -7.16
C VAL A 10 -0.45 0.56 -7.17
N ASN A 11 0.52 0.72 -8.08
CA ASN A 11 1.67 -0.19 -8.15
C ASN A 11 2.56 -0.11 -6.91
N VAL A 12 2.69 1.08 -6.31
CA VAL A 12 3.45 1.24 -5.07
C VAL A 12 2.71 0.61 -3.90
N LEU A 13 1.38 0.80 -3.83
CA LEU A 13 0.57 0.19 -2.78
C LEU A 13 0.59 -1.35 -2.85
N ILE A 14 0.47 -1.93 -4.05
CA ILE A 14 0.61 -3.38 -4.27
C ILE A 14 1.99 -3.86 -3.82
N ALA A 15 3.05 -3.14 -4.19
CA ALA A 15 4.41 -3.52 -3.83
C ALA A 15 4.65 -3.52 -2.32
N LEU A 16 4.02 -2.61 -1.56
CA LEU A 16 4.11 -2.60 -0.10
C LEU A 16 3.43 -3.81 0.54
N ILE A 17 2.37 -4.33 -0.09
CA ILE A 17 1.52 -5.41 0.41
C ILE A 17 2.02 -6.79 -0.01
N ASP A 18 2.39 -6.99 -1.28
CA ASP A 18 2.82 -8.28 -1.83
C ASP A 18 4.35 -8.44 -1.69
N PRO A 19 4.84 -9.33 -0.80
CA PRO A 19 6.28 -9.57 -0.61
C PRO A 19 6.97 -10.18 -1.83
N ARG A 20 6.20 -10.75 -2.77
CA ARG A 20 6.69 -11.34 -4.02
C ARG A 20 6.61 -10.37 -5.19
N HIS A 21 6.14 -9.14 -4.98
CA HIS A 21 6.16 -8.12 -6.01
C HIS A 21 7.61 -7.70 -6.31
N VAL A 22 7.97 -7.57 -7.59
CA VAL A 22 9.34 -7.21 -8.02
C VAL A 22 9.85 -5.89 -7.41
N HIS A 23 8.94 -5.01 -7.02
CA HIS A 23 9.25 -3.73 -6.39
C HIS A 23 9.03 -3.70 -4.87
N HIS A 24 8.77 -4.84 -4.21
CA HIS A 24 8.53 -4.86 -2.77
C HIS A 24 9.62 -4.15 -1.98
N GLU A 25 10.86 -4.58 -2.17
CA GLU A 25 12.03 -4.04 -1.47
C GLU A 25 12.29 -2.56 -1.84
N PRO A 26 12.31 -2.13 -3.12
CA PRO A 26 12.38 -0.71 -3.46
C PRO A 26 11.29 0.17 -2.84
N SER A 27 10.03 -0.29 -2.82
CA SER A 27 8.90 0.47 -2.28
C SER A 27 9.01 0.66 -0.77
N HIS A 28 9.39 -0.39 -0.04
CA HIS A 28 9.65 -0.31 1.40
C HIS A 28 10.82 0.63 1.73
N ARG A 29 11.93 0.53 0.99
CA ARG A 29 13.07 1.46 1.16
C ARG A 29 12.67 2.91 0.90
N TRP A 30 11.86 3.16 -0.13
CA TRP A 30 11.37 4.51 -0.42
C TRP A 30 10.47 5.02 0.71
N PHE A 31 9.55 4.20 1.23
CA PHE A 31 8.64 4.57 2.31
C PHE A 31 9.38 4.84 3.63
N GLN A 32 10.39 4.03 3.97
CA GLN A 32 11.25 4.28 5.13
C GLN A 32 11.99 5.62 5.04
N ALA A 33 12.46 6.00 3.84
CA ALA A 33 13.21 7.23 3.64
C ALA A 33 12.33 8.49 3.49
N HIS A 34 11.11 8.35 2.96
CA HIS A 34 10.29 9.51 2.54
C HIS A 34 8.89 9.55 3.13
N GLY A 35 8.33 8.43 3.59
CA GLY A 35 6.93 8.34 4.06
C GLY A 35 6.63 9.26 5.24
N GLY A 36 7.63 9.54 6.09
CA GLY A 36 7.53 10.47 7.20
C GLY A 36 7.30 11.93 6.81
N HIS A 37 7.59 12.32 5.56
CA HIS A 37 7.30 13.67 5.01
C HIS A 37 5.86 13.80 4.51
N GLY A 38 5.04 12.77 4.69
CA GLY A 38 3.65 12.73 4.26
C GLY A 38 3.47 12.11 2.88
N TRP A 39 2.37 11.38 2.74
CA TRP A 39 1.94 10.78 1.49
C TRP A 39 0.41 10.72 1.46
N ALA A 40 -0.14 10.60 0.26
CA ALA A 40 -1.57 10.47 0.03
C ALA A 40 -1.83 9.49 -1.11
N THR A 41 -3.09 9.12 -1.27
CA THR A 41 -3.61 8.43 -2.46
C THR A 41 -4.98 9.00 -2.82
N CYS A 42 -5.71 8.40 -3.75
CA CYS A 42 -7.06 8.84 -4.10
C CYS A 42 -8.05 7.65 -4.16
N PRO A 43 -9.37 7.92 -4.13
CA PRO A 43 -10.39 6.87 -4.19
C PRO A 43 -10.28 5.96 -5.42
N LEU A 44 -9.82 6.49 -6.56
CA LEU A 44 -9.61 5.69 -7.77
C LEU A 44 -8.48 4.66 -7.55
N THR A 45 -7.36 5.07 -6.96
CA THR A 45 -6.23 4.21 -6.65
C THR A 45 -6.59 3.16 -5.59
N GLN A 46 -7.34 3.55 -4.56
CA GLN A 46 -7.84 2.62 -3.52
C GLN A 46 -8.76 1.53 -4.11
N ASN A 47 -9.68 1.91 -4.98
CA ASN A 47 -10.54 0.94 -5.68
C ASN A 47 -9.75 0.02 -6.60
N ALA A 48 -8.73 0.52 -7.30
CA ALA A 48 -7.85 -0.30 -8.12
C ALA A 48 -7.10 -1.34 -7.29
N LEU A 49 -6.59 -0.94 -6.12
CA LEU A 49 -5.90 -1.84 -5.18
C LEU A 49 -6.81 -3.00 -4.76
N LEU A 50 -8.03 -2.68 -4.28
CA LEU A 50 -9.02 -3.68 -3.87
C LEU A 50 -9.38 -4.65 -5.01
N ARG A 51 -9.55 -4.12 -6.23
CA ARG A 51 -9.90 -4.93 -7.41
C ARG A 51 -8.78 -5.85 -7.86
N ILE A 52 -7.52 -5.41 -7.73
CA ILE A 52 -6.35 -6.24 -8.10
C ILE A 52 -6.10 -7.31 -7.05
N LEU A 53 -6.00 -6.93 -5.77
CA LEU A 53 -5.72 -7.89 -4.69
C LEU A 53 -6.90 -8.85 -4.46
N GLY A 54 -8.14 -8.41 -4.62
CA GLY A 54 -9.32 -9.26 -4.52
C GLY A 54 -9.54 -10.20 -5.72
N ASN A 55 -8.73 -10.12 -6.78
CA ASN A 55 -8.89 -10.97 -7.96
C ASN A 55 -8.33 -12.38 -7.68
N PRO A 56 -9.11 -13.48 -7.84
CA PRO A 56 -8.62 -14.84 -7.64
C PRO A 56 -7.45 -15.25 -8.54
N ARG A 57 -7.23 -14.52 -9.65
CA ARG A 57 -6.10 -14.74 -10.57
C ARG A 57 -4.84 -13.98 -10.17
N TYR A 58 -4.90 -13.10 -9.17
CA TYR A 58 -3.71 -12.44 -8.65
C TYR A 58 -2.99 -13.41 -7.69
N PRO A 59 -1.77 -13.86 -8.03
CA PRO A 59 -1.17 -15.05 -7.41
C PRO A 59 -0.71 -14.87 -5.97
N ASN A 60 -0.54 -13.63 -5.51
CA ASN A 60 0.02 -13.31 -4.20
C ASN A 60 -0.91 -12.40 -3.39
N SER A 61 -2.21 -12.56 -3.55
CA SER A 61 -3.16 -11.81 -2.73
C SER A 61 -2.92 -12.11 -1.25
N PRO A 62 -2.85 -11.10 -0.36
CA PRO A 62 -2.69 -11.31 1.08
C PRO A 62 -3.94 -11.96 1.72
N GLY A 63 -5.05 -12.07 0.98
CA GLY A 63 -6.32 -12.57 1.49
C GLY A 63 -7.51 -11.84 0.88
N GLY A 64 -8.68 -11.96 1.51
CA GLY A 64 -9.84 -11.18 1.14
C GLY A 64 -9.66 -9.67 1.42
N PRO A 65 -10.61 -8.83 1.00
CA PRO A 65 -10.57 -7.39 1.24
C PRO A 65 -10.55 -6.99 2.74
N ASP A 66 -10.88 -7.93 3.63
CA ASP A 66 -10.75 -7.83 5.09
C ASP A 66 -9.30 -7.77 5.58
N ALA A 67 -8.33 -8.25 4.78
CA ALA A 67 -6.91 -8.14 5.08
C ALA A 67 -6.34 -6.71 4.87
N LEU A 68 -7.16 -5.77 4.38
CA LEU A 68 -6.78 -4.40 4.07
C LEU A 68 -7.57 -3.43 4.97
N SER A 69 -6.95 -2.93 6.05
CA SER A 69 -7.53 -1.87 6.87
C SER A 69 -7.02 -0.49 6.46
N TRP A 70 -7.93 0.47 6.35
CA TRP A 70 -7.64 1.89 6.20
C TRP A 70 -8.08 2.59 7.49
N ASP A 71 -7.29 3.52 8.01
CA ASP A 71 -7.78 4.38 9.07
C ASP A 71 -8.79 5.43 8.52
N ALA A 72 -9.47 6.15 9.42
CA ALA A 72 -10.46 7.16 9.04
C ALA A 72 -9.86 8.36 8.27
N ALA A 73 -8.54 8.51 8.23
CA ALA A 73 -7.82 9.51 7.46
C ALA A 73 -7.38 9.00 6.07
N GLY A 74 -7.69 7.75 5.72
CA GLY A 74 -7.27 7.12 4.48
C GLY A 74 -5.79 6.73 4.47
N ILE A 75 -5.15 6.70 5.65
CA ILE A 75 -3.79 6.20 5.83
C ILE A 75 -3.84 4.68 5.77
N PHE A 76 -2.96 4.11 4.94
CA PHE A 76 -2.74 2.68 4.89
C PHE A 76 -1.95 2.28 6.14
N GLU A 77 -2.66 1.80 7.16
CA GLU A 77 -2.07 1.18 8.34
C GLU A 77 -1.60 -0.23 7.96
N ALA A 78 -0.41 -0.30 7.34
CA ALA A 78 0.27 -1.55 7.07
C ALA A 78 0.78 -2.25 8.35
N GLU A 79 0.75 -1.57 9.50
CA GLU A 79 1.32 -2.09 10.76
C GLU A 79 0.67 -3.39 11.24
N ALA A 80 -0.59 -3.66 10.88
CA ALA A 80 -1.24 -4.94 11.17
C ALA A 80 -0.70 -6.12 10.34
N LEU A 81 -0.02 -5.87 9.21
CA LEU A 81 0.61 -6.89 8.36
C LEU A 81 2.11 -7.08 8.68
N LEU A 82 2.72 -6.20 9.48
CA LEU A 82 4.16 -6.21 9.79
C LEU A 82 4.51 -6.83 11.15
N HIS A 83 3.52 -7.18 11.99
CA HIS A 83 3.72 -7.74 13.34
C HIS A 83 3.24 -9.20 13.51
N HIS A 84 3.40 -10.03 12.48
CA HIS A 84 3.41 -11.49 12.65
C HIS A 84 4.81 -12.05 12.37
N GLY A 85 5.66 -11.85 13.37
CA GLY A 85 7.01 -12.36 13.55
C GLY A 85 7.51 -11.98 14.94
#